data_AF-A0A662I8U5-F1
#
_entry.id   AF-A0A662I8U5-F1
#
_cell.length_a   1.000
_cell.length_b   1.000
_cell.length_c   1.000
_cell.angle_alpha   90.00
_cell.angle_beta   90.00
_cell.angle_gamma   90.00
#
_symmetry.space_group_name_H-M   'P 1'
#
loop_
_entity.id
_entity.type
_entity.pdbx_description
1 polymer ?
#
loop_
_entity_poly.entity_id
_entity_poly.type
_entity_poly.pdbx_seq_one_letter_code
_entity_poly.pdbx_strand_id
1 'polypeptide(L)'
;MAYYYPGATAVGIKAEEGVVLAADKRVTYGYMLMSKAGKKVFKVLDRAGVASAGFIADMQTLARVLEAEMKLFELESGLRPRVYSVAKLLSLILYSSKLMPYLVETIVGGVDEEGPHIYVLDPLGAIIEEEYAALGTGAQLAISIIEG
;
A
#
# COMPACT_ATOMS: atom_id res chain seq x y z
N MET A 1 -0.29 -7.42 27.14
CA MET A 1 0.06 -6.06 26.69
C MET A 1 -0.86 -5.71 25.54
N ALA A 2 -1.76 -4.74 25.69
CA ALA A 2 -2.62 -4.33 24.58
C ALA A 2 -1.75 -3.65 23.52
N TYR A 3 -1.56 -4.28 22.36
CA TYR A 3 -0.96 -3.63 21.21
C TYR A 3 -1.95 -2.58 20.71
N TYR A 4 -1.65 -1.30 20.92
CA TYR A 4 -2.40 -0.24 20.26
C TYR A 4 -2.10 -0.32 18.77
N TYR A 5 -3.11 -0.64 17.97
CA TYR A 5 -2.99 -0.63 16.52
C TYR A 5 -2.69 0.82 16.08
N PRO A 6 -1.51 1.09 15.50
CA PRO A 6 -1.13 2.44 15.13
C PRO A 6 -2.08 2.97 14.07
N GLY A 7 -2.58 4.19 14.29
CA GLY A 7 -3.38 4.89 13.29
C GLY A 7 -2.53 5.30 12.09
N ALA A 8 -3.18 5.43 10.95
CA ALA A 8 -2.62 5.95 9.71
C ALA A 8 -3.78 6.28 8.78
N THR A 9 -3.54 7.10 7.76
CA THR A 9 -4.49 7.28 6.67
C THR A 9 -3.73 7.29 5.36
N ALA A 10 -4.10 6.38 4.48
CA ALA A 10 -3.59 6.27 3.12
C ALA A 10 -4.76 6.39 2.15
N VAL A 11 -4.53 7.04 1.01
CA VAL A 11 -5.51 7.22 -0.06
C VAL A 11 -4.88 6.92 -1.40
N GLY A 12 -5.67 6.36 -2.31
CA GLY A 12 -5.33 6.13 -3.70
C GLY A 12 -6.47 6.61 -4.58
N ILE A 13 -6.17 7.34 -5.65
CA ILE A 13 -7.17 7.80 -6.63
C ILE A 13 -6.64 7.53 -8.04
N LYS A 14 -7.43 6.80 -8.83
CA LYS A 14 -7.19 6.61 -10.26
C LYS A 14 -7.65 7.86 -11.00
N ALA A 15 -6.79 8.36 -11.86
CA ALA A 15 -7.02 9.50 -12.74
C ALA A 15 -6.92 9.02 -14.19
N GLU A 16 -7.29 9.87 -15.14
CA GLU A 16 -7.33 9.54 -16.57
C GLU A 16 -5.99 8.98 -17.09
N GLU A 17 -4.88 9.63 -16.74
CA GLU A 17 -3.54 9.26 -17.21
C GLU A 17 -2.63 8.70 -16.11
N GLY A 18 -3.16 8.40 -14.92
CA GLY A 18 -2.30 8.04 -13.81
C GLY A 18 -2.99 7.67 -12.52
N VAL A 19 -2.19 7.54 -11.47
CA VAL A 19 -2.64 7.22 -10.12
C VAL A 19 -1.97 8.15 -9.13
N VAL A 20 -2.75 8.68 -8.18
CA VAL A 20 -2.24 9.44 -7.04
C VAL A 20 -2.29 8.55 -5.81
N LEU A 21 -1.14 8.39 -5.15
CA LEU A 21 -1.04 7.75 -3.85
C LEU A 21 -0.60 8.78 -2.82
N ALA A 22 -1.34 8.91 -1.73
CA ALA A 22 -1.01 9.82 -0.65
C ALA A 22 -1.25 9.19 0.72
N ALA A 23 -0.55 9.69 1.74
CA ALA A 23 -0.77 9.29 3.11
C ALA A 23 -0.36 10.39 4.07
N ASP A 24 -0.95 10.38 5.26
CA ASP A 24 -0.52 11.26 6.34
C ASP A 24 0.91 10.90 6.79
N LYS A 25 1.62 11.86 7.41
CA LYS A 25 3.00 11.64 7.89
C LYS A 25 3.11 11.43 9.40
N ARG A 26 1.99 11.39 10.12
CA ARG A 26 1.96 11.26 11.57
C ARG A 26 2.21 9.81 11.98
N VAL A 27 3.08 9.58 12.96
CA VAL A 27 3.27 8.26 13.56
C VAL A 27 2.98 8.38 15.04
N THR A 28 2.06 7.55 15.54
CA THR A 28 1.63 7.56 16.93
C THR A 28 1.66 6.16 17.52
N TYR A 29 2.07 6.05 18.78
CA TYR A 29 1.85 4.86 19.59
C TYR A 29 0.92 5.22 20.75
N GLY A 30 -0.32 4.73 20.68
CA GLY A 30 -1.39 5.22 21.53
C GLY A 30 -1.56 6.74 21.37
N TYR A 31 -1.50 7.47 22.48
CA TYR A 31 -1.63 8.93 22.51
C TYR A 31 -0.32 9.69 22.31
N MET A 32 0.80 8.99 22.12
CA MET A 32 2.12 9.62 21.96
C MET A 32 2.45 9.86 20.50
N LEU A 33 2.74 11.11 20.14
CA LEU A 33 3.27 11.49 18.83
C LEU A 33 4.76 11.14 18.76
N MET A 34 5.09 10.16 17.92
CA MET A 34 6.47 9.70 17.73
C MET A 34 7.17 10.47 16.60
N SER A 35 6.43 10.80 15.53
CA SER A 35 6.99 11.51 14.39
C SER A 35 5.91 12.23 13.58
N LYS A 36 6.29 13.32 12.92
CA LYS A 36 5.48 14.03 11.92
C LYS A 36 5.98 13.81 10.48
N ALA A 37 6.98 12.95 10.30
CA ALA A 37 7.67 12.73 9.03
C ALA A 37 7.71 11.24 8.63
N GLY A 38 6.81 10.42 9.18
CA GLY A 38 6.73 9.00 8.83
C GLY A 38 6.33 8.80 7.37
N LYS A 39 7.18 8.10 6.62
CA LYS A 39 6.88 7.72 5.23
C LYS A 39 5.91 6.53 5.23
N LYS A 40 4.79 6.67 4.51
CA LYS A 40 3.79 5.61 4.30
C LYS A 40 3.43 5.39 2.83
N VAL A 41 4.05 6.15 1.94
CA VAL A 41 3.98 5.97 0.49
C VAL A 41 5.38 5.61 0.00
N PHE A 42 5.50 4.51 -0.73
CA PHE A 42 6.78 3.96 -1.18
C PHE A 42 6.72 3.68 -2.67
N LYS A 43 7.80 4.01 -3.38
CA LYS A 43 8.00 3.64 -4.77
C LYS A 43 8.46 2.18 -4.82
N VAL A 44 7.84 1.36 -5.65
CA VAL A 44 8.21 -0.06 -5.83
C VAL A 44 8.89 -0.26 -7.19
N LEU A 45 8.31 0.35 -8.23
CA LEU A 45 8.82 0.40 -9.60
C LEU A 45 8.83 1.85 -10.09
N ASP A 46 9.39 2.11 -11.27
CA ASP A 46 9.29 3.44 -11.90
C ASP A 46 7.86 3.90 -12.15
N ARG A 47 6.96 2.94 -12.38
CA ARG A 47 5.54 3.15 -12.74
C ARG A 47 4.54 2.63 -11.69
N ALA A 48 5.00 2.18 -10.53
CA ALA A 48 4.13 1.65 -9.48
C ALA A 48 4.68 1.91 -8.08
N GLY A 49 3.77 2.09 -7.13
CA GLY A 49 4.09 2.30 -5.73
C GLY A 49 3.00 1.75 -4.82
N VAL A 50 3.22 1.90 -3.52
CA VAL A 50 2.30 1.48 -2.48
C VAL A 50 2.05 2.59 -1.48
N ALA A 51 0.81 2.71 -1.01
CA ALA A 51 0.43 3.52 0.15
C ALA A 51 -0.24 2.63 1.19
N SER A 52 0.19 2.71 2.44
CA SER A 52 -0.21 1.73 3.47
C SER A 52 -0.69 2.38 4.76
N ALA A 53 -1.60 1.68 5.45
CA ALA A 53 -2.06 1.98 6.80
C ALA A 53 -1.83 0.78 7.74
N GLY A 54 -1.63 1.04 9.04
CA GLY A 54 -1.25 0.01 10.03
C GLY A 54 0.16 0.21 10.62
N PHE A 55 0.88 -0.88 10.88
CA PHE A 55 2.20 -0.81 11.50
C PHE A 55 3.29 -0.34 10.54
N ILE A 56 3.97 0.76 10.87
CA ILE A 56 5.02 1.35 10.03
C ILE A 56 6.18 0.38 9.73
N ALA A 57 6.51 -0.51 10.67
CA ALA A 57 7.55 -1.52 10.47
C ALA A 57 7.17 -2.52 9.36
N ASP A 58 5.89 -2.94 9.33
CA ASP A 58 5.37 -3.84 8.31
C ASP A 58 5.34 -3.14 6.94
N MET A 59 4.86 -1.89 6.90
CA MET A 59 4.87 -1.08 5.65
C MET A 59 6.28 -0.98 5.05
N GLN A 60 7.27 -0.63 5.87
CA GLN A 60 8.64 -0.47 5.43
C GLN A 60 9.25 -1.79 4.98
N THR A 61 8.93 -2.88 5.67
CA THR A 61 9.45 -4.22 5.35
C THR A 61 8.87 -4.70 4.02
N LEU A 62 7.55 -4.65 3.87
CA LEU A 62 6.87 -5.07 2.65
C LEU A 62 7.28 -4.21 1.46
N ALA A 63 7.36 -2.87 1.62
CA ALA A 63 7.81 -2.00 0.54
C ALA A 63 9.23 -2.35 0.04
N ARG A 64 10.16 -2.64 0.97
CA ARG A 64 11.54 -3.04 0.60
C ARG A 64 11.56 -4.40 -0.11
N VAL A 65 10.79 -5.37 0.37
CA VAL A 65 10.70 -6.70 -0.25
C VAL A 65 10.12 -6.58 -1.65
N LEU A 66 9.00 -5.87 -1.81
CA LEU A 66 8.38 -5.64 -3.11
C LEU A 66 9.34 -4.95 -4.09
N GLU A 67 10.04 -3.90 -3.65
CA GLU A 67 11.01 -3.20 -4.49
C GLU A 67 12.15 -4.12 -4.95
N ALA A 68 12.68 -4.95 -4.04
CA ALA A 68 13.76 -5.88 -4.37
C ALA A 68 13.31 -6.98 -5.35
N GLU A 69 12.20 -7.64 -5.06
CA GLU A 69 11.66 -8.74 -5.86
C GLU A 69 11.20 -8.27 -7.25
N MET A 70 10.56 -7.11 -7.35
CA MET A 70 10.10 -6.57 -8.64
C MET A 70 11.27 -6.12 -9.52
N LYS A 71 12.33 -5.53 -8.93
CA LYS A 71 13.56 -5.22 -9.67
C LYS A 71 14.28 -6.49 -10.12
N LEU A 72 14.34 -7.51 -9.27
CA LEU A 72 14.93 -8.79 -9.65
C LEU A 72 14.16 -9.42 -10.82
N PHE A 73 12.82 -9.41 -10.76
CA PHE A 73 11.98 -9.87 -11.85
C PHE A 73 12.26 -9.13 -13.17
N GLU A 74 12.40 -7.81 -13.15
CA GLU A 74 12.76 -7.02 -14.35
C GLU A 74 14.10 -7.44 -14.93
N LEU A 75 15.10 -7.67 -14.07
CA LEU A 75 16.45 -8.07 -14.48
C LEU A 75 16.47 -9.49 -15.07
N GLU A 76 15.75 -10.44 -14.47
CA GLU A 76 15.75 -11.83 -14.90
C GLU A 76 14.88 -12.08 -16.14
N SER A 77 13.71 -11.45 -16.20
CA SER A 77 12.75 -11.65 -17.31
C SER A 77 13.00 -10.73 -18.50
N GLY A 78 13.63 -9.58 -18.29
CA GLY A 78 13.70 -8.50 -19.28
C GLY A 78 12.35 -7.84 -19.56
N LEU A 79 11.31 -8.15 -18.79
CA LEU A 79 9.95 -7.63 -18.94
C LEU A 79 9.65 -6.61 -17.85
N ARG A 80 8.87 -5.59 -18.19
CA ARG A 80 8.31 -4.66 -17.20
C ARG A 80 7.10 -5.29 -16.51
N PRO A 81 7.07 -5.40 -15.17
CA PRO A 81 5.91 -5.90 -14.44
C PRO A 81 4.68 -5.04 -14.70
N ARG A 82 3.53 -5.70 -14.76
CA ARG A 82 2.21 -5.06 -14.62
C ARG A 82 2.01 -4.59 -13.18
N VAL A 83 1.12 -3.62 -12.97
CA VAL A 83 0.77 -3.16 -11.62
C VAL A 83 0.17 -4.33 -10.82
N TYR A 84 -0.63 -5.18 -11.47
CA TYR A 84 -1.17 -6.38 -10.87
C TYR A 84 -0.10 -7.38 -10.39
N SER A 85 1.09 -7.44 -11.03
CA SER A 85 2.19 -8.30 -10.57
C SER A 85 2.69 -7.89 -9.18
N VAL A 86 2.75 -6.58 -8.90
CA VAL A 86 3.10 -6.04 -7.58
C VAL A 86 2.05 -6.45 -6.55
N ALA A 87 0.76 -6.24 -6.86
CA ALA A 87 -0.35 -6.64 -6.00
C ALA A 87 -0.36 -8.15 -5.74
N LYS A 88 -0.09 -8.95 -6.78
CA LYS A 88 -0.09 -10.41 -6.66
C LYS A 88 1.04 -10.91 -5.79
N LEU A 89 2.25 -10.37 -5.93
CA LEU A 89 3.36 -10.71 -5.05
C LEU A 89 3.03 -10.33 -3.60
N LEU A 90 2.51 -9.12 -3.37
CA LEU A 90 2.12 -8.69 -2.03
C LEU A 90 1.07 -9.62 -1.41
N SER A 91 0.04 -9.99 -2.16
CA SER A 91 -0.99 -10.95 -1.73
C SER A 91 -0.38 -12.29 -1.30
N LEU A 92 0.57 -12.83 -2.08
CA LEU A 92 1.25 -14.08 -1.74
C LEU A 92 2.05 -13.96 -0.43
N ILE A 93 2.79 -12.86 -0.25
CA ILE A 93 3.55 -12.59 0.97
C ILE A 93 2.61 -12.51 2.18
N LEU A 94 1.55 -11.70 2.10
CA LEU A 94 0.58 -11.51 3.17
C LEU A 94 -0.10 -12.84 3.54
N TYR A 95 -0.59 -13.59 2.55
CA TYR A 95 -1.26 -14.87 2.79
C TYR A 95 -0.31 -15.94 3.35
N SER A 96 0.97 -15.95 2.95
CA SER A 96 1.98 -16.85 3.53
C SER A 96 2.19 -16.59 5.03
N SER A 97 1.97 -15.36 5.48
CA SER A 97 2.04 -14.95 6.88
C SER A 97 0.71 -15.09 7.64
N LYS A 98 -0.35 -15.68 7.07
CA LYS A 98 -1.72 -15.66 7.64
C LYS A 98 -1.87 -16.14 9.10
N LEU A 99 -0.95 -16.96 9.61
CA LEU A 99 -0.96 -17.41 11.01
C LEU A 99 -0.35 -16.39 11.98
N MET A 100 0.47 -15.47 11.46
CA MET A 100 1.03 -14.31 12.15
C MET A 100 1.08 -13.13 11.15
N PRO A 101 -0.07 -12.52 10.83
CA PRO A 101 -0.16 -11.58 9.72
C PRO A 101 0.66 -10.32 9.94
N TYR A 102 1.17 -9.75 8.84
CA TYR A 102 1.53 -8.33 8.83
C TYR A 102 0.28 -7.49 9.12
N LEU A 103 0.39 -6.56 10.06
CA LEU A 103 -0.72 -5.76 10.53
C LEU A 103 -0.81 -4.47 9.70
N VAL A 104 -1.17 -4.65 8.43
CA VAL A 104 -1.15 -3.59 7.41
C VAL A 104 -2.23 -3.80 6.35
N GLU A 105 -2.81 -2.69 5.92
CA GLU A 105 -3.64 -2.60 4.71
C GLU A 105 -2.85 -1.78 3.69
N THR A 106 -2.88 -2.17 2.41
CA THR A 106 -2.05 -1.53 1.38
C THR A 106 -2.82 -1.28 0.10
N ILE A 107 -2.68 -0.08 -0.45
CA ILE A 107 -3.06 0.29 -1.80
C ILE A 107 -1.81 0.12 -2.67
N VAL A 108 -1.89 -0.72 -3.70
CA VAL A 108 -0.92 -0.78 -4.80
C VAL A 108 -1.48 0.07 -5.93
N GLY A 109 -0.71 1.04 -6.40
CA GLY A 109 -1.15 1.95 -7.46
C GLY A 109 -0.05 2.17 -8.49
N GLY A 110 -0.43 2.29 -9.75
CA GLY A 110 0.52 2.52 -10.83
C GLY A 110 -0.12 2.60 -12.19
N VAL A 111 0.72 2.66 -13.22
CA VAL A 111 0.31 2.66 -14.63
C VAL A 111 1.08 1.58 -15.36
N ASP A 112 0.40 0.69 -16.08
CA ASP A 112 1.03 -0.25 -17.01
C ASP A 112 0.48 -0.10 -18.43
N GLU A 113 0.63 -1.12 -19.27
CA GLU A 113 0.21 -1.06 -20.68
C GLU A 113 -1.32 -1.08 -20.86
N GLU A 114 -2.07 -1.51 -19.85
CA GLU A 114 -3.55 -1.52 -19.86
C GLU A 114 -4.13 -0.23 -19.25
N GLY A 115 -3.28 0.61 -18.65
CA GLY A 115 -3.65 1.93 -18.13
C GLY A 115 -3.34 2.08 -16.64
N PRO A 116 -4.01 3.02 -15.95
CA PRO A 116 -3.86 3.24 -14.52
C PRO A 116 -4.68 2.22 -13.72
N HIS A 117 -4.08 1.68 -12.66
CA HIS A 117 -4.69 0.66 -11.80
C HIS A 117 -4.48 0.96 -10.31
N ILE A 118 -5.51 0.65 -9.51
CA ILE A 118 -5.46 0.63 -8.06
C ILE A 118 -5.93 -0.74 -7.57
N TYR A 119 -5.12 -1.38 -6.73
CA TYR A 119 -5.48 -2.61 -6.03
C TYR A 119 -5.38 -2.39 -4.52
N VAL A 120 -6.41 -2.81 -3.79
CA VAL A 120 -6.46 -2.78 -2.33
C VAL A 120 -6.21 -4.17 -1.79
N LEU A 121 -5.34 -4.25 -0.77
CA LEU A 121 -5.00 -5.49 -0.08
C LEU A 121 -5.19 -5.38 1.42
N ASP A 122 -5.83 -6.40 2.00
CA ASP A 122 -6.00 -6.59 3.43
C ASP A 122 -4.83 -7.40 4.04
N PRO A 123 -4.71 -7.52 5.37
CA PRO A 123 -3.67 -8.31 6.03
C PRO A 123 -3.61 -9.80 5.63
N LEU A 124 -4.67 -10.33 5.01
CA LEU A 124 -4.75 -11.73 4.58
C LEU A 124 -4.45 -11.90 3.09
N GLY A 125 -4.14 -10.82 2.38
CA GLY A 125 -3.76 -10.83 0.98
C GLY A 125 -4.94 -10.93 0.02
N ALA A 126 -6.16 -10.57 0.43
CA ALA A 126 -7.24 -10.32 -0.52
C ALA A 126 -6.80 -9.22 -1.52
N ILE A 127 -7.28 -9.29 -2.75
CA ILE A 127 -7.02 -8.26 -3.78
C ILE A 127 -8.37 -7.81 -4.31
N ILE A 128 -8.61 -6.50 -4.30
CA ILE A 128 -9.77 -5.86 -4.90
C ILE A 128 -9.27 -4.71 -5.79
N GLU A 129 -9.76 -4.63 -7.02
CA GLU A 129 -9.48 -3.50 -7.92
C GLU A 129 -10.54 -2.42 -7.72
N GLU A 130 -10.12 -1.17 -7.61
CA GLU A 130 -10.99 -0.03 -7.31
C GLU A 130 -10.60 1.21 -8.12
N GLU A 131 -11.50 2.17 -8.26
CA GLU A 131 -11.18 3.49 -8.85
C GLU A 131 -10.56 4.45 -7.82
N TYR A 132 -10.89 4.25 -6.54
CA TYR A 132 -10.30 4.98 -5.43
C TYR A 132 -10.35 4.13 -4.17
N ALA A 133 -9.49 4.44 -3.20
CA ALA A 133 -9.49 3.77 -1.91
C ALA A 133 -8.98 4.70 -0.81
N ALA A 134 -9.48 4.48 0.40
CA ALA A 134 -8.92 5.06 1.61
C ALA A 134 -8.80 3.98 2.69
N LEU A 135 -7.66 3.95 3.38
CA LEU A 135 -7.31 2.93 4.37
C LEU A 135 -6.97 3.55 5.73
N GLY A 136 -7.09 2.74 6.79
CA GLY A 136 -6.75 3.11 8.15
C GLY A 136 -7.79 4.00 8.85
N THR A 137 -7.38 4.57 9.98
CA THR A 137 -8.27 5.24 10.94
C THR A 137 -9.00 6.47 10.41
N GLY A 138 -8.52 7.08 9.33
CA GLY A 138 -9.14 8.24 8.69
C GLY A 138 -9.92 7.91 7.42
N ALA A 139 -10.04 6.63 7.06
CA ALA A 139 -10.63 6.19 5.79
C ALA A 139 -12.04 6.75 5.57
N GLN A 140 -12.92 6.62 6.57
CA GLN A 140 -14.32 7.06 6.46
C GLN A 140 -14.45 8.56 6.12
N LEU A 141 -13.62 9.41 6.73
CA LEU A 141 -13.60 10.83 6.43
C LEU A 141 -13.04 11.10 5.03
N ALA A 142 -11.96 10.41 4.64
CA ALA A 142 -11.39 10.55 3.30
C ALA A 142 -12.39 10.13 2.21
N ILE A 143 -13.09 9.00 2.38
CA ILE A 143 -14.13 8.55 1.44
C ILE A 143 -15.23 9.59 1.29
N SER A 144 -15.72 10.18 2.40
CA SER A 144 -16.76 11.21 2.33
C SER A 144 -16.38 12.45 1.51
N ILE A 145 -15.08 12.75 1.39
CA ILE A 145 -14.57 13.86 0.58
C ILE A 145 -14.34 13.42 -0.87
N ILE A 146 -13.96 12.17 -1.09
CA ILE A 146 -13.74 11.61 -2.44
C ILE A 146 -15.08 11.43 -3.17
N GLU A 147 -16.13 10.99 -2.46
CA GLU A 147 -17.45 10.71 -3.04
C GLU A 147 -18.43 11.90 -2.98
N GLY A 148 -18.13 12.92 -2.18
CA GLY A 148 -18.99 14.09 -1.97
C GLY A 148 -18.82 15.16 -3.04
#